data_AF-A0A109FBV2-F1
#
_entry.id   AF-A0A109FBV2-F1
#
_cell.length_a   1.000
_cell.length_b   1.000
_cell.length_c   1.000
_cell.angle_alpha   90.00
_cell.angle_beta   90.00
_cell.angle_gamma   90.00
#
_symmetry.space_group_name_H-M   'P 1'
#
loop_
_entity.id
_entity.type
_entity.pdbx_description
1 polymer ?
#
loop_
_entity_poly.entity_id
_entity_poly.type
_entity_poly.pdbx_seq_one_letter_code
_entity_poly.pdbx_strand_id
1 'polypeptide(L)'
;KWKNGEKVTYNEVKPLTQSPSDKILLIDVREPNEVALGSIPSSVNLPLSTFEKNLSMDEGDFTRVNGFHKPTKQQPMIFYCRSGVRAQTAVDLAKAAGYKWARNYEGSYTDWQKHEESNPNKDD
;
A
#
# COMPACT_ATOMS: atom_id res chain seq x y z
N LYS A 1 -9.86 8.81 -7.56
CA LYS A 1 -9.20 9.21 -8.83
C LYS A 1 -7.72 9.39 -8.55
N TRP A 2 -6.83 8.93 -9.43
CA TRP A 2 -5.39 9.15 -9.28
C TRP A 2 -5.08 10.66 -9.32
N LYS A 3 -4.24 11.14 -8.40
CA LYS A 3 -3.73 12.51 -8.38
C LYS A 3 -2.23 12.47 -8.66
N ASN A 4 -1.76 13.39 -9.49
CA ASN A 4 -0.32 13.60 -9.69
C ASN A 4 0.26 14.31 -8.46
N GLY A 5 1.32 13.75 -7.87
CA GLY A 5 1.99 14.27 -6.68
C GLY A 5 2.87 13.19 -6.05
N GLU A 6 3.93 13.58 -5.33
CA GLU A 6 4.86 12.60 -4.73
C GLU A 6 4.28 11.94 -3.46
N LYS A 7 3.52 12.71 -2.68
CA LYS A 7 3.06 12.34 -1.33
C LYS A 7 1.55 12.12 -1.32
N VAL A 8 1.11 11.06 -0.67
CA VAL A 8 -0.31 10.73 -0.43
C VAL A 8 -0.67 11.16 1.00
N THR A 9 -1.90 11.62 1.20
CA THR A 9 -2.45 12.02 2.51
C THR A 9 -3.56 11.07 2.99
N TYR A 10 -3.90 11.09 4.29
CA TYR A 10 -5.04 10.35 4.85
C TYR A 10 -6.32 10.52 4.02
N ASN A 11 -6.65 11.75 3.62
CA ASN A 11 -7.85 12.09 2.85
C ASN A 11 -7.87 11.46 1.44
N GLU A 12 -6.71 11.09 0.89
CA GLU A 12 -6.64 10.33 -0.37
C GLU A 12 -6.77 8.82 -0.14
N VAL A 13 -6.33 8.32 1.00
CA VAL A 13 -6.39 6.88 1.35
C VAL A 13 -7.78 6.48 1.83
N LYS A 14 -8.43 7.29 2.68
CA LYS A 14 -9.73 6.96 3.30
C LYS A 14 -10.82 6.54 2.30
N PRO A 15 -11.00 7.21 1.14
CA PRO A 15 -11.98 6.75 0.15
C PRO A 15 -11.66 5.36 -0.44
N LEU A 16 -10.38 4.99 -0.54
CA LEU A 16 -9.96 3.67 -1.05
C LEU A 16 -10.39 2.56 -0.10
N THR A 17 -10.36 2.83 1.21
CA THR A 17 -10.77 1.87 2.24
C THR A 17 -12.29 1.68 2.29
N GLN A 18 -13.06 2.70 1.89
CA GLN A 18 -14.53 2.69 1.90
C GLN A 18 -15.12 2.12 0.60
N SER A 19 -14.37 2.17 -0.49
CA SER A 19 -14.79 1.64 -1.79
C SER A 19 -13.63 0.89 -2.45
N PRO A 20 -13.36 -0.35 -1.99
CA PRO A 20 -12.30 -1.18 -2.53
C PRO A 20 -12.46 -1.37 -4.04
N SER A 21 -11.37 -1.22 -4.80
CA SER A 21 -11.35 -1.50 -6.23
C SER A 21 -9.94 -1.80 -6.70
N ASP A 22 -9.82 -2.58 -7.77
CA ASP A 22 -8.52 -2.91 -8.36
C ASP A 22 -7.89 -1.74 -9.14
N LYS A 23 -8.55 -0.57 -9.19
CA LYS A 23 -8.07 0.60 -9.93
C LYS A 23 -6.84 1.24 -9.29
N ILE A 24 -6.72 1.18 -7.97
CA ILE A 24 -5.58 1.69 -7.21
C ILE A 24 -5.28 0.68 -6.11
N LEU A 25 -4.08 0.10 -6.11
CA LEU A 25 -3.68 -0.81 -5.05
C LEU A 25 -3.11 -0.03 -3.87
N LEU A 26 -3.59 -0.37 -2.68
CA LEU A 26 -3.01 0.07 -1.42
C LEU A 26 -2.15 -1.07 -0.87
N ILE A 27 -0.83 -0.86 -0.77
CA ILE A 27 0.14 -1.91 -0.47
C ILE A 27 0.83 -1.62 0.86
N ASP A 28 0.64 -2.53 1.82
CA ASP A 28 1.32 -2.55 3.10
C ASP A 28 2.66 -3.27 2.95
N VAL A 29 3.77 -2.54 3.13
CA VAL A 29 5.12 -3.12 3.01
C VAL A 29 5.74 -3.51 4.37
N ARG A 30 4.92 -3.54 5.43
CA ARG A 30 5.32 -4.08 6.72
C ARG A 30 5.46 -5.61 6.68
N GLU A 31 6.11 -6.14 7.70
CA GLU A 31 6.22 -7.59 7.85
C GLU A 31 4.85 -8.20 8.26
N PRO A 32 4.57 -9.47 7.91
CA PRO A 32 3.25 -10.08 8.15
C PRO A 32 2.82 -10.07 9.62
N ASN A 33 3.77 -10.17 10.55
CA ASN A 33 3.50 -10.09 12.00
C ASN A 33 3.01 -8.70 12.44
N GLU A 34 3.47 -7.62 11.81
CA GLU A 34 2.96 -6.26 12.05
C GLU A 34 1.54 -6.10 11.46
N VAL A 35 1.29 -6.69 10.30
CA VAL A 35 -0.02 -6.65 9.60
C VAL A 35 -1.07 -7.45 10.36
N ALA A 36 -0.69 -8.56 10.99
CA ALA A 36 -1.59 -9.36 11.83
C ALA A 36 -2.16 -8.58 13.04
N LEU A 37 -1.50 -7.51 13.47
CA LEU A 37 -1.97 -6.62 14.54
C LEU A 37 -2.93 -5.52 14.05
N GLY A 38 -3.18 -5.47 12.74
CA GLY A 38 -4.03 -4.48 12.09
C GLY A 38 -3.36 -3.84 10.90
N SER A 39 -4.17 -3.47 9.91
CA SER A 39 -3.74 -2.84 8.65
C SER A 39 -4.80 -1.84 8.18
N ILE A 40 -4.44 -1.03 7.18
CA ILE A 40 -5.42 -0.14 6.56
C ILE A 40 -6.40 -1.03 5.77
N PRO A 41 -7.73 -0.88 5.93
CA PRO A 41 -8.69 -1.71 5.21
C PRO A 41 -8.50 -1.58 3.69
N SER A 42 -8.85 -2.65 2.96
CA SER A 42 -8.64 -2.80 1.51
C SER A 42 -7.18 -2.86 1.05
N SER A 43 -6.21 -2.89 1.96
CA SER A 43 -4.80 -3.08 1.60
C SER A 43 -4.45 -4.55 1.34
N VAL A 44 -3.42 -4.77 0.53
CA VAL A 44 -2.72 -6.05 0.38
C VAL A 44 -1.34 -5.95 1.01
N ASN A 45 -0.83 -7.04 1.57
CA ASN A 45 0.51 -7.06 2.15
C ASN A 45 1.55 -7.56 1.13
N LEU A 46 2.62 -6.78 0.95
CA LEU A 46 3.78 -7.14 0.16
C LEU A 46 5.04 -6.67 0.90
N PRO A 47 5.59 -7.47 1.83
CA PRO A 47 6.66 -7.05 2.74
C PRO A 47 7.89 -6.54 2.00
N LEU A 48 8.50 -5.45 2.51
CA LEU A 48 9.69 -4.88 1.88
C LEU A 48 10.84 -5.90 1.78
N SER A 49 10.99 -6.77 2.78
CA SER A 49 12.02 -7.83 2.84
C SER A 49 12.00 -8.80 1.65
N THR A 50 10.83 -8.99 1.03
CA THR A 50 10.64 -9.91 -0.10
C THR A 50 10.22 -9.18 -1.38
N PHE A 51 10.19 -7.84 -1.36
CA PHE A 51 9.57 -7.03 -2.39
C PHE A 51 10.17 -7.23 -3.77
N GLU A 52 11.50 -7.10 -3.90
CA GLU A 52 12.19 -7.27 -5.19
C GLU A 52 12.00 -8.68 -5.77
N LYS A 53 12.09 -9.70 -4.91
CA LYS A 53 11.84 -11.10 -5.28
C LYS A 53 10.42 -11.27 -5.80
N ASN A 54 9.43 -10.71 -5.13
CA ASN A 54 8.04 -10.79 -5.60
C ASN A 54 7.85 -10.04 -6.92
N LEU A 55 8.45 -8.86 -7.09
CA LEU A 55 8.32 -8.12 -8.34
C LEU A 55 8.95 -8.84 -9.56
N SER A 56 9.91 -9.74 -9.34
CA SER A 56 10.54 -10.54 -10.40
C SER A 56 9.84 -11.86 -10.72
N MET A 57 8.90 -12.34 -9.89
CA MET A 57 8.10 -13.56 -10.17
C MET A 57 7.22 -13.40 -11.41
N ASP A 58 6.82 -14.49 -12.07
CA ASP A 58 5.69 -14.42 -13.01
C ASP A 58 4.36 -14.17 -12.27
N GLU A 59 3.31 -13.89 -13.04
CA GLU A 59 1.99 -13.55 -12.49
C GLU A 59 1.36 -14.69 -11.68
N GLY A 60 1.54 -15.94 -12.12
CA GLY A 60 0.97 -17.11 -11.47
C GLY A 60 1.62 -17.36 -10.11
N ASP A 61 2.95 -17.38 -10.07
CA ASP A 61 3.70 -17.54 -8.83
C ASP A 61 3.49 -16.39 -7.87
N PHE A 62 3.46 -15.15 -8.36
CA PHE A 62 3.16 -13.99 -7.54
C PHE A 62 1.80 -14.14 -6.84
N THR A 63 0.77 -14.50 -7.60
CA THR A 63 -0.59 -14.62 -7.08
C THR A 63 -0.71 -15.75 -6.07
N ARG A 64 -0.05 -16.89 -6.34
CA ARG A 64 0.00 -18.04 -5.43
C ARG A 64 0.69 -17.72 -4.10
N VAL A 65 1.76 -16.93 -4.13
CA VAL A 65 2.54 -16.59 -2.93
C VAL A 65 1.89 -15.47 -2.12
N ASN A 66 1.39 -14.43 -2.78
CA ASN A 66 0.93 -13.20 -2.13
C ASN A 66 -0.59 -13.13 -1.94
N GLY A 67 -1.36 -13.98 -2.62
CA GLY A 67 -2.82 -14.03 -2.50
C GLY A 67 -3.56 -12.90 -3.23
N PHE A 68 -2.88 -12.15 -4.13
CA PHE A 68 -3.51 -11.14 -4.98
C PHE A 68 -2.81 -11.07 -6.36
N HIS A 69 -3.52 -10.56 -7.36
CA HIS A 69 -3.00 -10.45 -8.72
C HIS A 69 -1.77 -9.53 -8.78
N LYS A 70 -0.78 -9.97 -9.55
CA LYS A 70 0.43 -9.15 -9.78
C LYS A 70 0.03 -7.83 -10.43
N PRO A 71 0.48 -6.68 -9.90
CA PRO A 71 0.15 -5.40 -10.50
C PRO A 71 0.70 -5.29 -11.92
N THR A 72 -0.07 -4.64 -12.80
CA THR A 72 0.44 -4.28 -14.13
C THR A 72 1.38 -3.06 -14.03
N LYS A 73 2.26 -2.88 -15.03
CA LYS A 73 3.21 -1.74 -15.06
C LYS A 73 2.52 -0.36 -15.11
N GLN A 74 1.24 -0.31 -15.51
CA GLN A 74 0.42 0.90 -15.56
C GLN A 74 -0.61 0.99 -14.42
N GLN A 75 -0.65 0.02 -13.50
CA GLN A 75 -1.57 0.08 -12.38
C GLN A 75 -1.07 1.07 -11.32
N PRO A 76 -1.91 2.02 -10.88
CA PRO A 76 -1.55 2.91 -9.79
C PRO A 76 -1.44 2.18 -8.44
N MET A 77 -0.38 2.49 -7.70
CA MET A 77 -0.07 1.89 -6.41
C MET A 77 0.28 2.97 -5.39
N ILE A 78 -0.22 2.78 -4.17
CA ILE A 78 0.10 3.58 -3.00
C ILE A 78 0.73 2.65 -1.98
N PHE A 79 1.96 2.95 -1.57
CA PHE A 79 2.69 2.19 -0.58
C PHE A 79 2.60 2.87 0.78
N TYR A 80 2.49 2.07 1.82
CA TYR A 80 2.60 2.53 3.20
C TYR A 80 3.31 1.49 4.06
N CYS A 81 3.88 1.94 5.17
CA CYS A 81 4.47 1.04 6.17
C CYS A 81 4.02 1.45 7.58
N ARG A 82 4.92 1.44 8.57
CA ARG A 82 4.63 2.02 9.88
C ARG A 82 4.68 3.56 9.87
N SER A 83 5.74 4.13 9.30
CA SER A 83 6.06 5.57 9.42
C SER A 83 6.68 6.18 8.14
N GLY A 84 6.36 5.63 6.96
CA GLY A 84 6.75 6.19 5.65
C GLY A 84 8.09 5.73 5.08
N VAL A 85 9.11 5.44 5.91
CA VAL A 85 10.48 5.18 5.43
C VAL A 85 10.56 3.96 4.50
N ARG A 86 10.09 2.79 4.95
CA ARG A 86 10.06 1.57 4.13
C ARG A 86 9.20 1.71 2.87
N ALA A 87 8.13 2.52 2.96
CA ALA A 87 7.23 2.75 1.84
C ALA A 87 7.92 3.57 0.74
N GLN A 88 8.79 4.52 1.11
CA GLN A 88 9.61 5.23 0.15
C GLN A 88 10.55 4.28 -0.60
N THR A 89 11.25 3.39 0.12
CA THR A 89 12.10 2.36 -0.51
C THR A 89 11.30 1.49 -1.49
N ALA A 90 10.09 1.08 -1.12
CA ALA A 90 9.22 0.30 -2.01
C ALA A 90 8.81 1.09 -3.27
N VAL A 91 8.54 2.39 -3.16
CA VAL A 91 8.28 3.26 -4.32
C VAL A 91 9.47 3.29 -5.26
N ASP A 92 10.67 3.46 -4.72
CA ASP A 92 11.90 3.55 -5.52
C ASP A 92 12.19 2.23 -6.25
N LEU A 93 12.03 1.10 -5.55
CA LEU A 93 12.16 -0.24 -6.12
C LEU A 93 11.10 -0.52 -7.20
N ALA A 94 9.83 -0.14 -6.96
CA ALA A 94 8.76 -0.29 -7.94
C ALA A 94 9.06 0.53 -9.20
N LYS A 95 9.49 1.79 -9.05
CA LYS A 95 9.86 2.64 -10.18
C LYS A 95 11.05 2.07 -10.95
N ALA A 96 12.08 1.59 -10.26
CA ALA A 96 13.23 0.93 -10.87
C ALA A 96 12.83 -0.34 -11.66
N ALA A 97 11.84 -1.09 -11.15
CA ALA A 97 11.24 -2.23 -11.84
C ALA A 97 10.27 -1.85 -12.97
N GLY A 98 10.11 -0.56 -13.30
CA GLY A 98 9.31 -0.08 -14.43
C GLY A 98 7.83 0.14 -14.13
N TYR A 99 7.41 0.13 -12.86
CA TYR A 99 6.05 0.52 -12.48
C TYR A 99 5.93 2.05 -12.51
N LYS A 100 5.05 2.56 -13.37
CA LYS A 100 4.98 4.00 -13.66
C LYS A 100 4.36 4.83 -12.53
N TRP A 101 3.41 4.25 -11.81
CA TRP A 101 2.52 4.98 -10.91
C TRP A 101 2.66 4.43 -9.48
N ALA A 102 3.67 4.91 -8.78
CA ALA A 102 3.97 4.54 -7.40
C ALA A 102 4.09 5.81 -6.55
N ARG A 103 3.31 5.88 -5.45
CA ARG A 103 3.33 7.00 -4.50
C ARG A 103 3.46 6.50 -3.06
N ASN A 104 4.04 7.34 -2.21
CA ASN A 104 4.24 7.05 -0.79
C ASN A 104 3.16 7.74 0.06
N TYR A 105 2.46 6.98 0.90
CA TYR A 105 1.73 7.52 2.04
C TYR A 105 2.68 7.69 3.22
N GLU A 106 3.32 8.87 3.29
CA GLU A 106 4.40 9.19 4.23
C GLU A 106 3.98 9.05 5.70
N GLY A 107 2.75 9.49 6.02
CA GLY A 107 2.16 9.32 7.36
C GLY A 107 1.95 7.85 7.73
N SER A 108 1.70 7.01 6.73
CA SER A 108 1.65 5.55 6.88
C SER A 108 0.65 5.07 7.95
N TYR A 109 0.85 3.87 8.49
CA TYR A 109 -0.07 3.28 9.45
C TYR A 109 -0.22 4.12 10.73
N THR A 110 0.84 4.78 11.21
CA THR A 110 0.76 5.65 12.40
C THR A 110 -0.15 6.86 12.18
N ASP A 111 -0.07 7.52 11.03
CA ASP A 111 -0.97 8.63 10.69
C ASP A 111 -2.42 8.16 10.53
N TRP A 112 -2.60 7.02 9.87
CA TRP A 112 -3.91 6.38 9.75
C TRP A 112 -4.55 6.13 11.12
N GLN A 113 -3.84 5.49 12.05
CA GLN A 113 -4.35 5.22 13.39
C GLN A 113 -4.75 6.50 14.13
N LYS A 114 -3.91 7.55 14.09
CA LYS A 114 -4.21 8.83 14.73
C LYS A 114 -5.51 9.46 14.21
N HIS A 115 -5.71 9.46 12.90
CA HIS A 115 -6.94 9.97 12.28
C HIS A 115 -8.16 9.09 12.61
N GLU A 116 -7.95 7.78 12.70
CA GLU A 116 -9.00 6.81 13.03
C GLU A 116 -9.40 6.80 14.50
N GLU A 117 -8.52 7.24 15.41
CA GLU A 117 -8.75 7.41 16.85
C GLU A 117 -9.38 8.79 17.17
N SER A 118 -9.03 9.82 16.40
CA SER A 118 -9.55 11.18 16.58
C SER A 118 -10.90 11.44 15.89
N ASN A 119 -11.47 10.46 15.20
CA ASN A 119 -12.82 10.52 14.65
C ASN A 119 -13.84 10.11 15.74
N PRO A 120 -14.61 11.06 16.31
CA PRO A 120 -15.48 10.79 17.46
C PRO A 120 -16.73 9.95 17.15
N ASN A 121 -16.95 9.52 15.90
CA ASN A 121 -18.14 8.76 15.48
C ASN A 121 -17.84 7.27 15.28
N LYS A 122 -17.01 6.66 16.14
CA LYS A 122 -16.76 5.20 16.09
C LYS A 122 -17.67 4.36 16.98
N ASP A 123 -18.49 5.01 17.81
CA ASP A 123 -19.48 4.36 18.65
C ASP A 123 -20.84 5.06 18.46
N ASP A 124 -21.62 4.65 17.45
CA ASP A 124 -23.08 4.84 17.36
C ASP A 124 -23.69 3.72 16.51
#